data_AF-A0A450V1R3-F1
#
_entry.id   AF-A0A450V1R3-F1
#
_cell.length_a   1.000
_cell.length_b   1.000
_cell.length_c   1.000
_cell.angle_alpha   90.00
_cell.angle_beta   90.00
_cell.angle_gamma   90.00
#
_symmetry.space_group_name_H-M   'P 1'
#
loop_
_entity.id
_entity.type
_entity.pdbx_description
1 polymer ?
#
loop_
_entity_poly.entity_id
_entity_poly.type
_entity_poly.pdbx_seq_one_letter_code
_entity_poly.pdbx_strand_id
1 'polypeptide(L)'
;QRGQGFEFLGYRFEAGRRWIRRKSIKALREKVRGKTKRGRSGNMGYIIEEELNPMLRGWFNYFKHAYRTEYREIDGFIRRRLRAVLLRRNKIGGLGIAENAHRQWPNAYFAEMGLFTMHKAQLSARQPR
;
A
#
# COMPACT_ATOMS: atom_id res chain seq x y z
N GLN A 1 12.53 17.53 -20.91
CA GLN A 1 13.26 16.25 -21.12
C GLN A 1 12.83 15.24 -20.07
N ARG A 2 12.04 14.22 -20.46
CA ARG A 2 11.86 12.98 -19.67
C ARG A 2 13.00 12.05 -20.08
N GLY A 3 13.82 11.57 -19.15
CA GLY A 3 14.88 10.60 -19.48
C GLY A 3 16.25 10.79 -18.81
N GLN A 4 16.63 11.99 -18.33
CA GLN A 4 17.92 12.21 -17.65
C GLN A 4 17.80 12.07 -16.13
N GLY A 5 17.26 10.95 -15.65
CA GLY A 5 17.18 10.65 -14.22
C GLY A 5 18.17 9.57 -13.80
N PHE A 6 18.69 9.64 -12.57
CA PHE A 6 19.57 8.62 -12.00
C PHE A 6 18.94 7.95 -10.78
N GLU A 7 19.40 6.74 -10.46
CA GLU A 7 18.94 5.98 -9.30
C GLU A 7 20.00 6.00 -8.20
N PHE A 8 19.60 6.30 -6.96
CA PHE A 8 20.50 6.30 -5.81
C PHE A 8 19.72 5.97 -4.53
N LEU A 9 20.27 5.09 -3.67
CA LEU A 9 19.67 4.65 -2.39
C LEU A 9 18.18 4.24 -2.49
N GLY A 10 17.81 3.55 -3.57
CA GLY A 10 16.43 3.10 -3.78
C GLY A 10 15.45 4.19 -4.23
N TYR A 11 15.93 5.41 -4.48
CA TYR A 11 15.20 6.48 -5.13
C TYR A 11 15.60 6.61 -6.60
N ARG A 12 14.73 7.23 -7.40
CA ARG A 12 15.01 7.73 -8.74
C ARG A 12 14.82 9.25 -8.74
N PHE A 13 15.86 9.99 -9.11
CA PHE A 13 15.85 11.45 -9.18
C PHE A 13 15.58 11.84 -10.62
N GLU A 14 14.48 12.56 -10.88
CA GLU A 14 14.12 12.99 -12.23
C GLU A 14 13.33 14.29 -12.18
N ALA A 15 13.75 15.28 -12.95
CA ALA A 15 13.10 16.60 -13.06
C ALA A 15 12.84 17.28 -11.69
N GLY A 16 13.86 17.29 -10.81
CA GLY A 16 13.77 17.91 -9.48
C GLY A 16 12.89 17.14 -8.48
N ARG A 17 12.39 15.95 -8.83
CA ARG A 17 11.55 15.11 -7.98
C ARG A 17 12.27 13.83 -7.60
N ARG A 18 11.90 13.30 -6.43
CA ARG A 18 12.34 11.99 -5.93
C ARG A 18 11.21 11.00 -6.13
N TRP A 19 11.46 9.95 -6.87
CA TRP A 19 10.55 8.84 -7.11
C TRP A 19 11.08 7.60 -6.41
N ILE A 20 10.20 6.65 -6.14
CA ILE A 20 10.61 5.38 -5.55
C ILE A 20 11.10 4.49 -6.68
N ARG A 21 12.26 3.87 -6.52
CA ARG A 21 12.77 2.93 -7.52
C ARG A 21 11.75 1.82 -7.76
N ARG A 22 11.48 1.49 -9.02
CA ARG A 22 10.52 0.42 -9.38
C ARG A 22 10.84 -0.91 -8.69
N LYS A 23 12.14 -1.23 -8.53
CA LYS A 23 12.61 -2.42 -7.80
C LYS A 23 12.17 -2.40 -6.32
N SER A 24 12.24 -1.25 -5.65
CA SER A 24 11.80 -1.08 -4.25
C SER A 24 10.29 -1.26 -4.11
N ILE A 25 9.50 -0.70 -5.05
CA ILE A 25 8.04 -0.90 -5.08
C ILE A 25 7.70 -2.37 -5.32
N LYS A 26 8.38 -3.02 -6.27
CA LYS A 26 8.18 -4.45 -6.56
C LYS A 26 8.44 -5.31 -5.32
N ALA A 27 9.55 -5.07 -4.63
CA ALA A 27 9.90 -5.78 -3.39
C ALA A 27 8.85 -5.57 -2.29
N LEU A 28 8.34 -4.34 -2.10
CA LEU A 28 7.25 -4.09 -1.16
C LEU A 28 6.00 -4.89 -1.55
N ARG A 29 5.59 -4.83 -2.82
CA ARG A 29 4.41 -5.54 -3.32
C ARG A 29 4.55 -7.06 -3.16
N GLU A 30 5.74 -7.62 -3.32
CA GLU A 30 6.03 -9.03 -3.07
C GLU A 30 5.86 -9.40 -1.59
N LYS A 31 6.42 -8.60 -0.67
CA LYS A 31 6.24 -8.79 0.77
C LYS A 31 4.75 -8.73 1.17
N VAL A 32 4.01 -7.75 0.66
CA VAL A 32 2.57 -7.63 0.87
C VAL A 32 1.83 -8.86 0.31
N ARG A 33 2.17 -9.35 -0.88
CA ARG A 33 1.57 -10.58 -1.45
C ARG A 33 1.82 -11.80 -0.57
N GLY A 34 3.02 -11.93 0.00
CA GLY A 34 3.38 -13.02 0.91
C GLY A 34 2.46 -13.09 2.14
N LYS A 35 2.13 -11.93 2.72
CA LYS A 35 1.24 -11.80 3.88
C LYS A 35 -0.25 -11.86 3.53
N THR A 36 -0.60 -11.46 2.31
CA THR A 36 -1.99 -11.37 1.83
C THR A 36 -2.33 -12.41 0.76
N LYS A 37 -1.88 -13.66 0.93
CA LYS A 37 -2.28 -14.76 0.03
C LYS A 37 -3.81 -14.88 0.02
N ARG A 38 -4.42 -15.21 -1.13
CA ARG A 38 -5.89 -15.21 -1.29
C ARG A 38 -6.59 -16.14 -0.29
N GLY A 39 -5.99 -17.29 0.02
CA GLY A 39 -6.47 -18.24 1.03
C GLY A 39 -5.93 -18.02 2.44
N ARG A 40 -5.40 -16.84 2.76
CA ARG A 40 -4.84 -16.54 4.10
C ARG A 40 -5.93 -16.68 5.16
N SER A 41 -5.74 -17.63 6.09
CA SER A 41 -6.53 -17.78 7.32
C SER A 41 -6.13 -16.72 8.37
N GLY A 42 -6.86 -16.66 9.49
CA GLY A 42 -6.55 -15.75 10.62
C GLY A 42 -7.34 -14.45 10.61
N ASN A 43 -7.31 -13.71 11.73
CA ASN A 43 -8.06 -12.47 11.90
C ASN A 43 -7.55 -11.38 10.93
N MET A 44 -8.47 -10.63 10.30
CA MET A 44 -8.10 -9.59 9.33
C MET A 44 -7.42 -8.39 10.01
N GLY A 45 -7.93 -7.96 11.16
CA GLY A 45 -7.31 -6.91 11.99
C GLY A 45 -5.88 -7.29 12.39
N TYR A 46 -5.65 -8.55 12.81
CA TYR A 46 -4.29 -9.02 13.11
C TYR A 46 -3.34 -8.93 11.90
N ILE A 47 -3.79 -9.35 10.70
CA ILE A 47 -2.97 -9.22 9.49
C ILE A 47 -2.64 -7.75 9.21
N ILE A 48 -3.59 -6.85 9.44
CA ILE A 48 -3.39 -5.42 9.24
C ILE A 48 -2.43 -4.84 10.29
N GLU A 49 -2.75 -4.98 11.58
CA GLU A 49 -2.03 -4.33 12.68
C GLU A 49 -0.67 -4.95 12.95
N GLU A 50 -0.57 -6.28 12.99
CA GLU A 50 0.66 -6.93 13.43
C GLU A 50 1.59 -7.26 12.25
N GLU A 51 1.04 -7.54 11.07
CA GLU A 51 1.86 -8.00 9.94
C GLU A 51 2.14 -6.92 8.89
N LEU A 52 1.16 -6.09 8.56
CA LEU A 52 1.28 -5.09 7.50
C LEU A 52 1.74 -3.75 8.04
N ASN A 53 1.07 -3.20 9.05
CA ASN A 53 1.32 -1.86 9.56
C ASN A 53 2.79 -1.61 9.96
N PRO A 54 3.50 -2.49 10.69
CA PRO A 54 4.87 -2.25 11.09
C PRO A 54 5.81 -2.14 9.89
N MET A 55 5.63 -3.03 8.90
CA MET A 55 6.40 -3.00 7.65
C MET A 55 6.11 -1.73 6.85
N LEU A 56 4.83 -1.36 6.71
CA LEU A 56 4.42 -0.19 5.94
C LEU A 56 4.90 1.11 6.58
N ARG A 57 4.86 1.22 7.91
CA ARG A 57 5.39 2.37 8.66
C ARG A 57 6.89 2.52 8.47
N GLY A 58 7.67 1.43 8.64
CA GLY A 58 9.12 1.45 8.42
C GLY A 58 9.47 1.82 6.97
N TRP A 59 8.76 1.23 6.01
CA TRP A 59 8.96 1.52 4.60
C TRP A 59 8.61 2.97 4.24
N PHE A 60 7.49 3.48 4.76
CA PHE A 60 7.10 4.87 4.57
C PHE A 60 8.12 5.82 5.18
N ASN A 61 8.60 5.58 6.40
CA ASN A 61 9.60 6.43 7.05
C ASN A 61 10.88 6.55 6.21
N TYR A 62 11.31 5.45 5.57
CA TYR A 62 12.44 5.46 4.65
C TYR A 62 12.14 6.23 3.36
N PHE A 63 10.96 6.01 2.76
CA PHE A 63 10.54 6.61 1.48
C PHE A 63 9.71 7.90 1.61
N LYS A 64 9.66 8.55 2.77
CA LYS A 64 8.72 9.67 3.07
C LYS A 64 8.92 10.92 2.20
N HIS A 65 10.08 11.02 1.55
CA HIS A 65 10.45 12.14 0.66
C HIS A 65 10.14 11.88 -0.81
N ALA A 66 9.51 10.75 -1.13
CA ALA A 66 9.12 10.44 -2.49
C ALA A 66 7.89 11.26 -2.95
N TYR A 67 7.71 11.31 -4.26
CA TYR A 67 6.63 12.04 -4.88
C TYR A 67 5.27 11.45 -4.51
N ARG A 68 4.32 12.34 -4.16
CA ARG A 68 3.03 12.02 -3.54
C ARG A 68 2.17 10.98 -4.25
N THR A 69 2.28 10.84 -5.57
CA THR A 69 1.42 9.93 -6.34
C THR A 69 1.76 8.46 -6.08
N GLU A 70 3.01 8.15 -5.74
CA GLU A 70 3.49 6.79 -5.46
C GLU A 70 2.70 6.15 -4.31
N TYR A 71 2.42 6.92 -3.25
CA TYR A 71 1.76 6.42 -2.05
C TYR A 71 0.33 5.94 -2.32
N ARG A 72 -0.44 6.67 -3.14
CA ARG A 72 -1.83 6.32 -3.45
C ARG A 72 -1.93 5.00 -4.19
N GLU A 73 -1.02 4.75 -5.13
CA GLU A 73 -0.98 3.49 -5.88
C GLU A 73 -0.63 2.28 -5.00
N ILE A 74 0.32 2.46 -4.07
CA ILE A 74 0.72 1.43 -3.12
C ILE A 74 -0.43 1.12 -2.15
N ASP A 75 -1.05 2.15 -1.58
CA ASP A 75 -2.19 2.02 -0.69
C ASP A 75 -3.37 1.32 -1.39
N GLY A 76 -3.64 1.67 -2.65
CA GLY A 76 -4.67 1.02 -3.47
C GLY A 76 -4.36 -0.46 -3.74
N PHE A 77 -3.10 -0.79 -4.03
CA PHE A 77 -2.65 -2.17 -4.19
C PHE A 77 -2.90 -3.00 -2.92
N ILE A 78 -2.55 -2.46 -1.75
CA ILE A 78 -2.72 -3.15 -0.46
C ILE A 78 -4.20 -3.43 -0.19
N ARG A 79 -5.07 -2.42 -0.31
CA ARG A 79 -6.53 -2.59 -0.13
C ARG A 79 -7.11 -3.63 -1.09
N ARG A 80 -6.69 -3.62 -2.35
CA ARG A 80 -7.11 -4.63 -3.34
C ARG A 80 -6.72 -6.05 -2.92
N ARG A 81 -5.55 -6.23 -2.30
CA ARG A 81 -5.13 -7.54 -1.78
C ARG A 81 -5.98 -7.99 -0.61
N LEU A 82 -6.24 -7.10 0.35
CA LEU A 82 -7.09 -7.39 1.50
C LEU A 82 -8.53 -7.75 1.06
N ARG A 83 -9.09 -7.01 0.09
CA ARG A 83 -10.38 -7.37 -0.55
C ARG A 83 -10.36 -8.77 -1.17
N ALA A 84 -9.28 -9.14 -1.86
CA ALA A 84 -9.17 -10.48 -2.45
C ALA A 84 -9.19 -11.60 -1.40
N VAL A 85 -8.61 -11.35 -0.22
CA VAL A 85 -8.70 -12.27 0.93
C VAL A 85 -10.14 -12.36 1.44
N LEU A 86 -10.81 -11.22 1.64
CA LEU A 86 -12.20 -11.18 2.12
C LEU A 86 -13.18 -11.86 1.16
N LEU A 87 -13.05 -11.60 -0.16
CA LEU A 87 -13.84 -12.28 -1.17
C LEU A 87 -13.72 -13.81 -1.04
N ARG A 88 -12.50 -14.33 -0.88
CA ARG A 88 -12.29 -15.76 -0.71
C ARG A 88 -12.90 -16.30 0.58
N ARG A 89 -12.77 -15.58 1.69
CA ARG A 89 -13.33 -15.98 2.99
C ARG A 89 -14.86 -16.05 2.98
N ASN A 90 -15.49 -15.11 2.28
CA ASN A 90 -16.95 -15.03 2.16
C ASN A 90 -17.50 -15.89 1.01
N LYS A 91 -16.66 -16.71 0.36
CA LYS A 91 -17.03 -17.56 -0.79
C LYS A 91 -17.63 -16.76 -1.96
N ILE A 92 -17.25 -15.50 -2.09
CA ILE A 92 -17.69 -14.62 -3.18
C ILE A 92 -16.69 -14.71 -4.34
N GLY A 93 -17.21 -15.00 -5.53
CA GLY A 93 -16.44 -14.99 -6.77
C GLY A 93 -15.95 -13.59 -7.16
N GLY A 94 -14.88 -13.54 -7.96
CA GLY A 94 -14.38 -12.28 -8.53
C GLY A 94 -13.03 -11.81 -7.99
N LEU A 95 -12.71 -10.55 -8.29
CA LEU A 95 -11.42 -9.93 -8.02
C LEU A 95 -11.57 -8.76 -7.04
N GLY A 96 -10.52 -8.45 -6.28
CA GLY A 96 -10.54 -7.31 -5.35
C GLY A 96 -10.61 -5.92 -6.00
N ILE A 97 -10.67 -5.85 -7.34
CA ILE A 97 -10.96 -4.64 -8.13
C ILE A 97 -12.44 -4.50 -8.48
N ALA A 98 -13.22 -5.57 -8.32
CA ALA A 98 -14.60 -5.58 -8.73
C ALA A 98 -15.42 -4.62 -7.85
N GLU A 99 -16.42 -4.00 -8.47
CA GLU A 99 -17.23 -2.98 -7.81
C GLU A 99 -17.94 -3.53 -6.57
N ASN A 100 -18.45 -4.76 -6.64
CA ASN A 100 -19.08 -5.45 -5.51
C ASN A 100 -18.15 -5.52 -4.28
N ALA A 101 -16.85 -5.80 -4.49
CA ALA A 101 -15.86 -5.86 -3.41
C ALA A 101 -15.58 -4.47 -2.82
N HIS A 102 -15.64 -3.41 -3.63
CA HIS A 102 -15.50 -2.03 -3.18
C HIS A 102 -16.72 -1.55 -2.40
N ARG A 103 -17.93 -1.96 -2.81
CA ARG A 103 -19.19 -1.67 -2.11
C ARG A 103 -19.25 -2.39 -0.76
N GLN A 104 -18.89 -3.68 -0.71
CA GLN A 104 -18.90 -4.46 0.54
C GLN A 104 -17.78 -4.07 1.51
N TRP A 105 -16.58 -3.80 1.00
CA TRP A 105 -15.43 -3.38 1.81
C TRP A 105 -14.88 -2.05 1.30
N PRO A 106 -15.52 -0.93 1.66
CA PRO A 106 -15.06 0.40 1.28
C PRO A 106 -13.69 0.69 1.88
N ASN A 107 -13.05 1.79 1.45
CA ASN A 107 -11.77 2.18 2.05
C ASN A 107 -11.88 2.48 3.56
N ALA A 108 -13.06 2.94 4.01
CA ALA A 108 -13.38 3.20 5.41
C ALA A 108 -13.26 1.92 6.27
N TYR A 109 -13.78 0.79 5.79
CA TYR A 109 -13.70 -0.51 6.47
C TYR A 109 -12.27 -0.87 6.89
N PHE A 110 -11.29 -0.70 5.99
CA PHE A 110 -9.90 -0.98 6.32
C PHE A 110 -9.29 0.10 7.23
N ALA A 111 -9.74 1.35 7.11
CA ALA A 111 -9.27 2.44 7.97
C ALA A 111 -9.76 2.28 9.41
N GLU A 112 -10.99 1.81 9.61
CA GLU A 112 -11.57 1.45 10.92
C GLU A 112 -10.83 0.27 11.55
N MET A 113 -10.34 -0.67 10.75
CA MET A 113 -9.42 -1.72 11.17
C MET A 113 -7.98 -1.24 11.40
N GLY A 114 -7.72 0.08 11.33
CA GLY A 114 -6.42 0.69 11.61
C GLY A 114 -5.37 0.56 10.51
N LEU A 115 -5.76 0.19 9.28
CA LEU A 115 -4.83 0.09 8.14
C LEU A 115 -4.04 1.39 7.94
N PHE A 116 -2.72 1.30 8.13
CA PHE A 116 -1.80 2.37 7.82
C PHE A 116 -1.81 2.68 6.32
N THR A 117 -1.98 3.95 5.98
CA THR A 117 -1.93 4.42 4.60
C THR A 117 -0.88 5.51 4.45
N MET A 118 0.00 5.31 3.47
CA MET A 118 1.13 6.21 3.23
C MET A 118 0.66 7.58 2.76
N HIS A 119 -0.46 7.64 2.02
CA HIS A 119 -1.05 8.90 1.57
C HIS A 119 -1.53 9.75 2.75
N LYS A 120 -2.20 9.17 3.75
CA LYS A 120 -2.59 9.90 4.97
C LYS A 120 -1.37 10.35 5.77
N ALA A 121 -0.40 9.45 5.96
CA ALA A 121 0.83 9.78 6.70
C ALA A 121 1.61 10.93 6.03
N GLN A 122 1.65 10.98 4.70
CA GLN A 122 2.25 12.09 3.97
C GLN A 122 1.50 13.41 4.21
N LEU A 123 0.16 13.40 4.20
CA LEU A 123 -0.63 14.59 4.45
C LEU A 123 -0.38 15.14 5.86
N SER A 124 -0.35 14.26 6.87
CA SER A 124 -0.03 14.64 8.25
C SER A 124 1.38 15.20 8.39
N ALA A 125 2.37 14.63 7.70
CA ALA A 125 3.75 15.12 7.74
C ALA A 125 3.96 16.49 7.05
N ARG A 126 2.98 16.97 6.27
CA ARG A 126 3.03 18.25 5.56
C ARG A 126 2.40 19.40 6.33
N GLN A 127 1.56 19.10 7.32
CA GLN A 127 0.97 20.14 8.14
C GLN A 127 2.05 20.68 9.09
N PRO A 128 2.31 22.00 9.12
CA PRO A 128 3.14 22.59 10.16
C PRO A 128 2.50 22.30 11.52
N ARG A 129 3.32 21.97 12.50
CA ARG A 129 2.88 21.80 13.90
C ARG A 129 2.41 23.12 14.47
#